data_AF-A0A4Y3WU03-F1
#
_entry.id   AF-A0A4Y3WU03-F1
#
_cell.length_a   1.000
_cell.length_b   1.000
_cell.length_c   1.000
_cell.angle_alpha   90.00
_cell.angle_beta   90.00
_cell.angle_gamma   90.00
#
_symmetry.space_group_name_H-M   'P 1'
#
loop_
_entity.id
_entity.type
_entity.pdbx_description
1 polymer ?
#
loop_
_entity_poly.entity_id
_entity_poly.type
_entity_poly.pdbx_seq_one_letter_code
_entity_poly.pdbx_strand_id
1 'polypeptide(L)'
;MVRRLLVLSALVWLPFVSLFVFPSFGNTSLLHIAHHLIALGLLVPAVLLTWRHRRAAATRATRTLAGVLAVVLPLGTAGHAVELAIAVGRYASDGFANLDTTDLFHHGPHAAVATVTAPAMLASMLLVVALTVTTAVQGRRVLEPVAD
;
A
#
# COMPACT_ATOMS: atom_id res chain seq x y z
N MET A 1 -15.56 6.87 -12.62
CA MET A 1 -14.60 5.76 -12.38
C MET A 1 -13.19 6.27 -12.07
N VAL A 2 -12.63 7.18 -12.88
CA VAL A 2 -11.28 7.76 -12.70
C VAL A 2 -11.03 8.36 -11.30
N ARG A 3 -11.97 9.16 -10.76
CA ARG A 3 -11.83 9.73 -9.40
C ARG A 3 -11.57 8.67 -8.32
N ARG A 4 -12.23 7.51 -8.40
CA ARG A 4 -12.05 6.41 -7.44
C ARG A 4 -10.66 5.76 -7.58
N LEU A 5 -10.15 5.66 -8.80
CA LEU A 5 -8.79 5.17 -9.06
C LEU A 5 -7.72 6.16 -8.59
N LEU A 6 -7.96 7.48 -8.72
CA LEU A 6 -7.07 8.49 -8.13
C LEU A 6 -7.02 8.39 -6.60
N VAL A 7 -8.18 8.20 -5.96
CA VAL A 7 -8.24 7.96 -4.51
C VAL A 7 -7.50 6.66 -4.16
N LEU A 8 -7.72 5.58 -4.91
CA LEU A 8 -7.01 4.32 -4.68
C LEU A 8 -5.48 4.49 -4.83
N SER A 9 -5.03 5.21 -5.85
CA SER A 9 -3.61 5.55 -6.04
C SER A 9 -3.06 6.32 -4.85
N ALA A 10 -3.77 7.34 -4.37
CA ALA A 10 -3.35 8.11 -3.20
C ALA A 10 -3.25 7.21 -1.95
N LEU A 11 -4.25 6.37 -1.68
CA LEU A 11 -4.24 5.48 -0.53
C LEU A 11 -3.08 4.46 -0.55
N VAL A 12 -2.68 3.99 -1.74
CA VAL A 12 -1.56 3.04 -1.88
C VAL A 12 -0.20 3.74 -1.81
N TRP A 13 -0.08 4.96 -2.35
CA TRP A 13 1.18 5.69 -2.41
C TRP A 13 1.52 6.50 -1.15
N LEU A 14 0.53 7.04 -0.45
CA LEU A 14 0.77 7.88 0.74
C LEU A 14 1.57 7.17 1.86
N PRO A 15 1.37 5.86 2.14
CA PRO A 15 2.23 5.14 3.08
C PRO A 15 3.71 5.20 2.67
N PHE A 16 4.01 5.02 1.38
CA PHE A 16 5.38 5.12 0.88
C PHE A 16 5.93 6.55 0.97
N VAL A 17 5.15 7.57 0.61
CA VAL A 17 5.57 8.98 0.73
C VAL A 17 5.89 9.32 2.19
N SER A 18 5.17 8.75 3.14
CA SER A 18 5.43 8.95 4.56
C SER A 18 6.81 8.45 5.00
N LEU A 19 7.40 7.46 4.31
CA LEU A 19 8.75 6.96 4.62
C LEU A 19 9.85 8.01 4.42
N PHE A 20 9.61 9.08 3.65
CA PHE A 20 10.57 10.18 3.51
C PHE A 20 10.38 11.25 4.58
N VAL A 21 9.21 11.29 5.22
CA VAL A 21 8.84 12.28 6.22
C VAL A 21 9.16 11.78 7.62
N PHE A 22 8.89 10.52 7.94
CA PHE A 22 9.08 9.99 9.29
C PHE A 22 10.55 9.96 9.75
N PRO A 23 11.52 9.47 8.95
CA PRO A 23 12.91 9.42 9.38
C PRO A 23 13.54 10.79 9.62
N SER A 24 13.00 11.88 9.05
CA SER A 24 13.50 13.22 9.32
C SER A 24 13.19 13.71 10.75
N PHE A 25 12.29 13.02 11.47
CA PHE A 25 11.98 13.23 12.89
C PHE A 25 12.66 12.20 13.81
N GLY A 26 13.51 11.31 13.26
CA GLY A 26 14.18 10.22 13.96
C GLY A 26 13.52 8.86 13.76
N ASN A 27 14.24 7.78 14.08
CA ASN A 27 13.79 6.39 13.93
C ASN A 27 13.38 5.77 15.28
N THR A 28 12.41 6.36 15.95
CA THR A 28 12.02 5.91 17.30
C THR A 28 10.84 4.93 17.29
N SER A 29 10.66 4.15 18.35
CA SER A 29 9.58 3.16 18.49
C SER A 29 8.20 3.74 18.20
N LEU A 30 7.88 4.92 18.76
CA LEU A 30 6.58 5.57 18.57
C LEU A 30 6.36 6.03 17.13
N LEU A 31 7.39 6.56 16.48
CA LEU A 31 7.32 6.99 15.07
C LEU A 31 7.16 5.78 14.14
N HIS A 32 7.86 4.69 14.43
CA HIS A 32 7.75 3.43 13.69
C HIS A 32 6.34 2.82 13.81
N ILE A 33 5.80 2.74 15.03
CA ILE A 33 4.42 2.28 15.29
C ILE A 33 3.41 3.19 14.58
N ALA A 34 3.57 4.50 14.68
CA ALA A 34 2.70 5.47 14.03
C ALA A 34 2.70 5.32 12.51
N HIS A 35 3.87 5.08 11.90
CA HIS A 35 3.97 4.81 10.46
C HIS A 35 3.10 3.62 10.06
N HIS A 36 3.20 2.47 10.74
CA HIS A 36 2.37 1.31 10.40
C HIS A 36 0.88 1.53 10.65
N LEU A 37 0.50 2.23 11.73
CA LEU A 37 -0.90 2.56 11.99
C LEU A 37 -1.50 3.42 10.87
N ILE A 38 -0.77 4.44 10.42
CA ILE A 38 -1.17 5.29 9.29
C ILE A 38 -1.24 4.45 8.01
N ALA A 39 -0.23 3.62 7.74
CA ALA A 39 -0.20 2.74 6.59
C ALA A 39 -1.45 1.84 6.56
N LEU A 40 -1.76 1.15 7.65
CA LEU A 40 -2.95 0.29 7.76
C LEU A 40 -4.26 1.08 7.59
N GLY A 41 -4.35 2.27 8.20
CA GLY A 41 -5.50 3.16 8.06
C GLY A 41 -5.78 3.58 6.61
N LEU A 42 -4.76 3.64 5.77
CA LEU A 42 -4.87 3.96 4.33
C LEU A 42 -5.07 2.70 3.46
N LEU A 43 -4.34 1.63 3.77
CA LEU A 43 -4.29 0.43 2.94
C LEU A 43 -5.51 -0.48 3.11
N VAL A 44 -6.10 -0.56 4.30
CA VAL A 44 -7.34 -1.33 4.51
C VAL A 44 -8.48 -0.80 3.63
N PRO A 45 -8.78 0.52 3.60
CA PRO A 45 -9.71 1.08 2.62
C PRO A 45 -9.30 0.83 1.16
N ALA A 46 -8.00 0.87 0.84
CA ALA A 46 -7.50 0.58 -0.51
C ALA A 46 -7.80 -0.85 -0.95
N VAL A 47 -7.65 -1.84 -0.05
CA VAL A 47 -8.03 -3.23 -0.29
C VAL A 47 -9.51 -3.32 -0.64
N LEU A 48 -10.38 -2.71 0.17
CA LEU A 48 -11.84 -2.73 -0.06
C LEU A 48 -12.21 -2.06 -1.39
N LEU A 49 -11.60 -0.92 -1.72
CA LEU A 49 -11.82 -0.23 -2.99
C LEU A 49 -11.34 -1.05 -4.19
N THR A 50 -10.22 -1.75 -4.06
CA THR A 50 -9.70 -2.66 -5.10
C THR A 50 -10.69 -3.78 -5.39
N TRP A 51 -11.23 -4.42 -4.34
CA TRP A 51 -12.26 -5.45 -4.49
C TRP A 51 -13.52 -4.94 -5.20
N ARG A 52 -13.96 -3.73 -4.87
CA ARG A 52 -15.09 -3.08 -5.55
C ARG A 52 -14.77 -2.78 -7.01
N HIS A 53 -13.58 -2.30 -7.32
CA HIS A 53 -13.13 -2.02 -8.69
C HIS A 53 -13.04 -3.27 -9.55
N ARG A 54 -12.51 -4.37 -9.00
CA ARG A 54 -12.42 -5.67 -9.69
C ARG A 54 -13.81 -6.15 -10.17
N ARG A 55 -14.83 -6.02 -9.32
CA ARG A 55 -16.22 -6.43 -9.66
C ARG A 55 -16.84 -5.54 -10.73
N ALA A 56 -16.50 -4.25 -10.75
CA ALA A 56 -17.04 -3.26 -11.68
C ALA A 56 -16.19 -3.08 -12.96
N ALA A 57 -15.15 -3.89 -13.18
CA ALA A 57 -14.24 -3.74 -14.31
C ALA A 57 -14.92 -4.08 -15.65
N ALA A 58 -14.97 -3.10 -16.56
CA ALA A 58 -15.64 -3.22 -17.86
C ALA A 58 -14.85 -4.04 -18.89
N THR A 59 -13.53 -4.10 -18.78
CA THR A 59 -12.66 -4.79 -19.75
C THR A 59 -11.90 -5.94 -19.11
N ARG A 60 -11.48 -6.92 -19.92
CA ARG A 60 -10.65 -8.05 -19.44
C ARG A 60 -9.33 -7.55 -18.84
N ALA A 61 -8.69 -6.57 -19.49
CA ALA A 61 -7.43 -5.99 -19.04
C ALA A 61 -7.56 -5.33 -17.65
N THR A 62 -8.54 -4.46 -17.45
CA THR A 62 -8.77 -3.80 -16.15
C THR A 62 -9.17 -4.79 -15.07
N ARG A 63 -9.91 -5.85 -15.42
CA ARG A 63 -10.29 -6.93 -14.50
C ARG A 63 -9.07 -7.75 -14.06
N THR A 64 -8.16 -8.07 -14.98
CA THR A 64 -6.92 -8.78 -14.65
C THR A 64 -6.03 -7.93 -13.74
N LEU A 65 -5.79 -6.67 -14.09
CA LEU A 65 -5.00 -5.75 -13.25
C LEU A 65 -5.58 -5.58 -11.85
N ALA A 66 -6.89 -5.33 -11.75
CA ALA A 66 -7.58 -5.25 -10.47
C ALA A 66 -7.58 -6.59 -9.71
N GLY A 67 -7.57 -7.72 -10.43
CA GLY A 67 -7.46 -9.07 -9.88
C GLY A 67 -6.10 -9.31 -9.22
N VAL A 68 -5.01 -8.99 -9.91
CA VAL A 68 -3.65 -9.09 -9.36
C VAL A 68 -3.48 -8.13 -8.18
N LEU A 69 -3.93 -6.88 -8.31
CA LEU A 69 -3.90 -5.90 -7.22
C LEU A 69 -4.72 -6.39 -6.00
N ALA A 70 -5.85 -7.08 -6.21
CA ALA A 70 -6.66 -7.64 -5.13
C ALA A 70 -6.00 -8.81 -4.37
N VAL A 71 -4.87 -9.33 -4.86
CA VAL A 71 -4.06 -10.35 -4.16
C VAL A 71 -2.83 -9.70 -3.52
N VAL A 72 -2.11 -8.89 -4.28
CA VAL A 72 -0.83 -8.31 -3.84
C VAL A 72 -1.02 -7.23 -2.78
N LEU A 73 -2.04 -6.38 -2.89
CA LEU A 73 -2.29 -5.31 -1.91
C LEU A 73 -2.65 -5.85 -0.51
N PRO A 74 -3.53 -6.87 -0.36
CA PRO A 74 -3.72 -7.53 0.93
C PRO A 74 -2.45 -8.14 1.51
N LEU A 75 -1.56 -8.69 0.68
CA LEU A 75 -0.28 -9.25 1.15
C LEU A 75 0.60 -8.17 1.79
N GLY A 76 0.77 -7.02 1.12
CA GLY A 76 1.51 -5.88 1.69
C GLY A 76 0.82 -5.29 2.92
N THR A 77 -0.52 -5.22 2.91
CA THR A 77 -1.30 -4.74 4.06
C THR A 77 -1.14 -5.66 5.28
N ALA A 78 -1.16 -6.98 5.08
CA ALA A 78 -0.93 -7.95 6.13
C ALA A 78 0.51 -7.89 6.65
N GLY A 79 1.50 -7.69 5.77
CA GLY A 79 2.88 -7.45 6.14
C GLY A 79 3.03 -6.29 7.13
N HIS A 80 2.42 -5.14 6.83
CA HIS A 80 2.40 -4.01 7.76
C HIS A 80 1.70 -4.30 9.10
N ALA A 81 0.67 -5.15 9.11
CA ALA A 81 0.02 -5.55 10.37
C ALA A 81 0.95 -6.41 11.24
N VAL A 82 1.72 -7.30 10.61
CA VAL A 82 2.72 -8.11 11.31
C VAL A 82 3.89 -7.25 11.79
N GLU A 83 4.40 -6.34 10.96
CA GLU A 83 5.45 -5.38 11.35
C GLU A 83 5.01 -4.50 12.52
N LEU A 84 3.77 -4.01 12.51
CA LEU A 84 3.18 -3.29 13.64
C LEU A 84 3.19 -4.13 14.92
N ALA A 85 2.74 -5.38 14.85
CA ALA A 85 2.72 -6.26 16.01
C ALA A 85 4.13 -6.49 16.58
N ILE A 86 5.14 -6.63 15.71
CA ILE A 86 6.54 -6.75 16.10
C ILE A 86 7.03 -5.45 16.75
N ALA A 87 6.75 -4.29 16.16
CA ALA A 87 7.15 -2.99 16.69
C ALA A 87 6.50 -2.69 18.06
N VAL A 88 5.22 -3.02 18.24
CA VAL A 88 4.52 -2.90 19.52
C VAL A 88 5.07 -3.89 20.55
N GLY A 89 5.33 -5.14 20.15
CA GLY A 89 5.95 -6.14 21.01
C GLY A 89 7.31 -5.70 21.51
N ARG A 90 8.12 -5.10 20.62
CA ARG A 90 9.41 -4.51 20.96
C ARG A 90 9.27 -3.33 21.91
N TYR A 91 8.36 -2.41 21.63
CA TYR A 91 8.09 -1.25 22.50
C TYR A 91 7.68 -1.70 23.92
N ALA A 92 6.87 -2.75 24.03
CA ALA A 92 6.51 -3.34 25.31
C ALA A 92 7.69 -4.02 26.02
N SER A 93 8.55 -4.75 25.31
CA SER A 93 9.75 -5.37 25.90
C SER A 93 10.76 -4.33 26.39
N ASP A 94 10.79 -3.17 25.74
CA ASP A 94 11.63 -2.03 26.12
C ASP A 94 11.01 -1.19 27.27
N GLY A 95 9.95 -1.69 27.92
CA GLY A 95 9.30 -1.02 29.05
C GLY A 95 8.55 0.25 28.64
N PHE A 96 8.05 0.30 27.41
CA PHE A 96 7.38 1.48 26.82
C PHE A 96 8.29 2.71 26.71
N ALA A 97 9.60 2.51 26.66
CA ALA A 97 10.55 3.57 26.34
C ALA A 97 10.55 3.84 24.82
N ASN A 98 10.49 5.12 24.43
CA ASN A 98 10.61 5.51 23.02
C ASN A 98 12.09 5.49 22.61
N LEU A 99 12.57 4.32 22.17
CA LEU A 99 13.98 4.09 21.83
C LEU A 99 14.23 4.11 20.33
N ASP A 100 15.50 4.21 19.93
CA ASP A 100 15.90 4.03 18.54
C ASP A 100 15.59 2.61 18.06
N THR A 101 15.14 2.51 16.81
CA THR A 101 14.71 1.25 16.17
C THR A 101 15.41 0.99 14.84
N THR A 102 16.58 1.61 14.63
CA THR A 102 17.35 1.46 13.39
C THR A 102 17.76 -0.01 13.15
N ASP A 103 17.96 -0.78 14.22
CA ASP A 103 18.30 -2.21 14.15
C ASP A 103 17.19 -3.07 13.52
N LEU A 104 15.91 -2.70 13.70
CA LEU A 104 14.76 -3.43 13.14
C LEU A 104 14.77 -3.47 11.61
N PHE A 105 15.46 -2.53 10.95
CA PHE A 105 15.57 -2.49 9.48
C PHE A 105 16.62 -3.47 8.93
N HIS A 106 17.53 -3.95 9.77
CA HIS A 106 18.67 -4.74 9.32
C HIS A 106 18.54 -6.21 9.71
N HIS A 107 17.98 -6.52 10.87
CA HIS A 107 17.97 -7.86 11.42
C HIS A 107 16.65 -8.23 12.11
N GLY A 108 16.44 -9.53 12.29
CA GLY A 108 15.33 -10.07 13.08
C GLY A 108 13.99 -10.21 12.33
N PRO A 109 12.92 -10.55 13.06
CA PRO A 109 11.61 -10.85 12.48
C PRO A 109 11.03 -9.70 11.66
N HIS A 110 11.28 -8.45 12.07
CA HIS A 110 10.82 -7.26 11.35
C HIS A 110 11.43 -7.20 9.94
N ALA A 111 12.76 -7.24 9.85
CA ALA A 111 13.46 -7.25 8.57
C ALA A 111 13.04 -8.43 7.67
N ALA A 112 12.81 -9.62 8.25
CA ALA A 112 12.34 -10.79 7.51
C ALA A 112 10.94 -10.56 6.89
N VAL A 113 10.00 -10.00 7.64
CA VAL A 113 8.65 -9.68 7.13
C VAL A 113 8.73 -8.59 6.06
N ALA A 114 9.59 -7.58 6.27
CA ALA A 114 9.80 -6.49 5.31
C ALA A 114 10.28 -6.97 3.93
N THR A 115 10.99 -8.11 3.84
CA THR A 115 11.38 -8.72 2.55
C THR A 115 10.19 -9.13 1.68
N VAL A 116 9.00 -9.30 2.27
CA VAL A 116 7.75 -9.60 1.56
C VAL A 116 6.87 -8.36 1.47
N THR A 117 6.75 -7.60 2.57
CA THR A 117 5.94 -6.38 2.62
C THR A 117 6.37 -5.37 1.56
N ALA A 118 7.67 -5.05 1.48
CA ALA A 118 8.16 -4.00 0.59
C ALA A 118 7.97 -4.35 -0.90
N PRO A 119 8.33 -5.55 -1.40
CA PRO A 119 8.02 -5.92 -2.78
C PRO A 119 6.53 -5.94 -3.10
N ALA A 120 5.68 -6.41 -2.17
CA ALA A 120 4.22 -6.40 -2.36
C ALA A 120 3.68 -4.98 -2.47
N MET A 121 4.19 -4.06 -1.66
CA MET A 121 3.80 -2.64 -1.71
C MET A 121 4.28 -1.98 -3.02
N LEU A 122 5.52 -2.20 -3.43
CA LEU A 122 6.04 -1.70 -4.71
C LEU A 122 5.21 -2.22 -5.91
N ALA A 123 4.92 -3.51 -5.93
CA ALA A 123 4.07 -4.10 -6.96
C ALA A 123 2.66 -3.50 -6.94
N SER A 124 2.08 -3.24 -5.76
CA SER A 124 0.77 -2.59 -5.62
C SER A 124 0.78 -1.16 -6.16
N MET A 125 1.84 -0.39 -5.90
CA MET A 125 2.03 0.97 -6.40
C MET A 125 2.11 1.02 -7.93
N LEU A 126 2.83 0.07 -8.55
CA LEU A 126 2.92 -0.02 -10.00
C LEU A 126 1.59 -0.49 -10.62
N LEU A 127 0.93 -1.47 -10.00
CA LEU A 127 -0.36 -2.00 -10.47
C LEU A 127 -1.47 -0.96 -10.42
N VAL A 128 -1.53 -0.12 -9.38
CA VAL A 128 -2.56 0.93 -9.30
C VAL A 128 -2.35 2.03 -10.35
N VAL A 129 -1.09 2.37 -10.67
CA VAL A 129 -0.77 3.27 -11.79
C VAL A 129 -1.19 2.64 -13.11
N ALA A 130 -0.81 1.38 -13.36
CA ALA A 130 -1.18 0.66 -14.57
C ALA A 130 -2.71 0.58 -14.75
N LEU A 131 -3.45 0.27 -13.67
CA LEU A 131 -4.91 0.22 -13.67
C LEU A 131 -5.52 1.60 -13.96
N THR A 132 -4.98 2.66 -13.37
CA THR A 132 -5.43 4.04 -13.58
C THR A 132 -5.24 4.47 -15.03
N VAL A 133 -4.02 4.29 -15.58
CA VAL A 133 -3.69 4.64 -16.97
C VAL A 133 -4.52 3.82 -17.95
N THR A 134 -4.60 2.50 -17.76
CA THR A 134 -5.39 1.61 -18.64
C THR A 134 -6.85 2.03 -18.67
N THR A 135 -7.43 2.33 -17.51
CA THR A 135 -8.83 2.79 -17.42
C THR A 135 -9.03 4.14 -18.11
N ALA A 136 -8.08 5.07 -17.96
CA ALA A 136 -8.17 6.38 -18.61
C ALA A 136 -8.07 6.29 -20.14
N VAL A 137 -7.13 5.49 -20.65
CA VAL A 137 -6.95 5.28 -22.10
C VAL A 137 -8.16 4.57 -22.71
N GLN A 138 -8.65 3.51 -22.09
CA GLN A 138 -9.82 2.79 -22.58
C GLN A 138 -11.11 3.61 -22.48
N GLY A 139 -11.24 4.44 -21.44
CA GLY A 139 -12.38 5.36 -21.30
C GLY A 139 -12.43 6.44 -22.39
N ARG A 140 -11.27 6.87 -22.92
CA ARG A 140 -11.21 7.83 -24.05
C ARG A 140 -11.59 7.20 -25.38
N ARG A 141 -11.12 5.97 -25.67
CA ARG A 141 -11.44 5.26 -26.92
C ARG A 141 -12.92 4.94 -27.11
N VAL A 142 -13.67 4.81 -26.01
CA VAL A 142 -15.14 4.61 -26.08
C VAL A 142 -15.89 5.90 -26.45
N LEU A 143 -15.25 7.06 -26.30
CA LEU A 143 -15.84 8.38 -26.57
C LEU A 143 -15.38 8.99 -27.90
N GLU A 144 -14.43 8.37 -28.60
CA GLU A 144 -14.09 8.79 -29.97
C GLU A 144 -15.23 8.38 -30.91
N PRO A 145 -15.84 9.32 -31.65
CA PRO A 145 -16.80 8.97 -32.69
C PRO A 145 -16.07 8.10 -33.73
N VAL A 146 -16.74 7.03 -34.19
CA VAL A 146 -16.30 6.34 -35.41
C VAL A 146 -16.39 7.38 -36.52
N ALA A 147 -15.25 7.85 -37.00
CA ALA A 147 -15.20 8.67 -38.19
C ALA A 147 -15.53 7.74 -39.36
N ASP A 148 -16.72 7.91 -39.92
CA ASP A 148 -17.16 7.31 -41.19
C ASP A 148 -16.38 7.89 -42.37
#